data_AF-A0A317FSM8-F1
#
_entry.id   AF-A0A317FSM8-F1
#
_cell.length_a   1.000
_cell.length_b   1.000
_cell.length_c   1.000
_cell.angle_alpha   90.00
_cell.angle_beta   90.00
_cell.angle_gamma   90.00
#
_symmetry.space_group_name_H-M   'P 1'
#
loop_
_entity.id
_entity.type
_entity.pdbx_description
1 polymer ?
#
loop_
_entity_poly.entity_id
_entity_poly.type
_entity_poly.pdbx_seq_one_letter_code
_entity_poly.pdbx_strand_id
1 'polypeptide(L)'
;MNIKQLSSLFVFNLLFVTTEANANARWDVVNDSVMGGISNSQVLQNDGNLVFTGNVSLANNGGFASIRTPLDVKNQNITKIVLRVKGDGQTYQLRLRTNEYMDGAAYTHSFSTTKSEWLNIEFLPEDFQLTFRGRLLEQQPTISFKEIKQLGFMIAGKQAGEFRFEVEKIEFKN
;
A
#
# COMPACT_ATOMS: atom_id res chain seq x y z
N MET A 1 23.26 -53.37 -9.38
CA MET A 1 23.54 -52.00 -9.87
C MET A 1 22.37 -51.13 -9.47
N ASN A 2 22.66 -50.07 -8.72
CA ASN A 2 21.73 -49.31 -7.88
C ASN A 2 21.18 -48.11 -8.67
N ILE A 3 19.86 -47.98 -8.86
CA ILE A 3 19.23 -46.71 -9.29
C ILE A 3 17.90 -46.51 -8.53
N LYS A 4 18.04 -45.87 -7.37
CA LYS A 4 17.29 -44.73 -6.83
C LYS A 4 15.78 -44.62 -7.12
N GLN A 5 15.02 -44.68 -6.02
CA GLN A 5 13.75 -43.98 -5.82
C GLN A 5 13.76 -42.55 -6.38
N LEU A 6 12.65 -42.14 -6.99
CA LEU A 6 12.19 -40.75 -6.96
C LEU A 6 10.67 -40.68 -6.79
N SER A 7 10.31 -40.44 -5.53
CA SER A 7 9.29 -39.50 -5.04
C SER A 7 8.04 -39.21 -5.89
N SER A 8 6.91 -39.66 -5.33
CA SER A 8 5.56 -39.09 -5.37
C SER A 8 5.46 -37.66 -5.89
N LEU A 9 4.70 -37.48 -6.97
CA LEU A 9 4.23 -36.19 -7.45
C LEU A 9 2.97 -35.81 -6.64
N PHE A 10 3.17 -35.10 -5.53
CA PHE A 10 2.06 -34.43 -4.85
C PHE A 10 1.64 -33.24 -5.71
N VAL A 11 0.58 -33.40 -6.51
CA VAL A 11 -0.09 -32.28 -7.17
C VAL A 11 -0.87 -31.55 -6.09
N PHE A 12 -0.27 -30.51 -5.51
CA PHE A 12 -0.99 -29.56 -4.69
C PHE A 12 -1.91 -28.75 -5.61
N ASN A 13 -3.22 -29.02 -5.56
CA ASN A 13 -4.22 -28.08 -6.04
C ASN A 13 -4.10 -26.81 -5.20
N LEU A 14 -3.31 -25.83 -5.66
CA LEU A 14 -3.40 -24.47 -5.15
C LEU A 14 -4.72 -23.90 -5.68
N LEU A 15 -5.77 -24.01 -4.87
CA LEU A 15 -6.94 -23.16 -5.03
C LEU A 15 -6.48 -21.72 -4.77
N PHE A 16 -6.33 -20.93 -5.83
CA PHE A 16 -6.35 -19.48 -5.73
C PHE A 16 -7.75 -19.07 -5.28
N VAL A 17 -7.99 -18.98 -3.98
CA VAL A 17 -9.06 -18.14 -3.44
C VAL A 17 -8.50 -16.72 -3.42
N THR A 18 -8.34 -16.13 -4.60
CA THR A 18 -8.22 -14.68 -4.70
C THR A 18 -9.65 -14.17 -4.78
N THR A 19 -10.19 -13.72 -3.65
CA THR A 19 -11.13 -12.60 -3.70
C THR A 19 -10.33 -11.42 -4.21
N GLU A 20 -10.13 -11.36 -5.53
CA GLU A 20 -9.43 -10.27 -6.19
C GLU A 20 -10.20 -9.00 -5.92
N ALA A 21 -9.71 -8.21 -4.98
CA ALA A 21 -9.92 -6.78 -5.01
C ALA A 21 -9.27 -6.30 -6.33
N ASN A 22 -10.06 -6.37 -7.41
CA ASN A 22 -9.79 -5.99 -8.80
C ASN A 22 -8.31 -5.73 -9.15
N ALA A 23 -7.63 -6.71 -9.73
CA ALA A 23 -6.26 -6.56 -10.27
C ALA A 23 -6.14 -5.50 -11.40
N ASN A 24 -7.26 -4.95 -11.89
CA ASN A 24 -7.36 -3.88 -12.88
C ASN A 24 -7.69 -2.50 -12.29
N ALA A 25 -7.56 -2.31 -10.98
CA ALA A 25 -7.89 -1.04 -10.36
C ALA A 25 -6.98 0.09 -10.89
N ARG A 26 -7.59 1.16 -11.41
CA ARG A 26 -6.87 2.35 -11.87
C ARG A 26 -6.23 3.03 -10.67
N TRP A 27 -4.91 3.13 -10.70
CA TRP A 27 -4.14 3.90 -9.71
C TRP A 27 -3.94 5.33 -10.21
N ASP A 28 -4.34 6.29 -9.40
CA ASP A 28 -4.11 7.71 -9.65
C ASP A 28 -2.89 8.19 -8.85
N VAL A 29 -2.04 8.97 -9.51
CA VAL A 29 -0.87 9.62 -8.90
C VAL A 29 -1.27 10.98 -8.32
N VAL A 30 -0.79 11.27 -7.11
CA VAL A 30 -0.94 12.57 -6.44
C VAL A 30 0.40 12.98 -5.84
N ASN A 31 0.94 14.10 -6.32
CA ASN A 31 2.20 14.69 -5.83
C ASN A 31 1.94 16.04 -5.15
N ASP A 32 2.99 16.65 -4.63
CA ASP A 32 2.99 17.91 -3.87
C ASP A 32 2.86 19.20 -4.71
N SER A 33 2.44 19.10 -5.96
CA SER A 33 2.45 20.21 -6.93
C SER A 33 1.48 21.36 -6.59
N VAL A 34 0.42 21.11 -5.81
CA VAL A 34 -0.57 22.15 -5.46
C VAL A 34 0.05 23.36 -4.76
N MET A 35 1.09 23.15 -3.95
CA MET A 35 1.80 24.22 -3.24
C MET A 35 3.11 24.64 -3.94
N GLY A 36 3.34 24.19 -5.17
CA GLY A 36 4.55 24.46 -5.95
C GLY A 36 5.66 23.42 -5.80
N GLY A 37 5.40 22.33 -5.05
CA GLY A 37 6.30 21.19 -4.94
C GLY A 37 6.65 20.58 -6.30
N ILE A 38 7.86 20.02 -6.39
CA ILE A 38 8.41 19.49 -7.64
C ILE A 38 8.69 17.99 -7.56
N SER A 39 8.04 17.28 -6.61
CA SER A 39 8.10 15.82 -6.60
C SER A 39 7.37 15.26 -7.81
N ASN A 40 7.89 14.17 -8.36
CA ASN A 40 7.29 13.48 -9.49
C ASN A 40 7.27 11.98 -9.21
N SER A 41 6.26 11.31 -9.74
CA SER A 41 6.12 9.88 -9.57
C SER A 41 5.22 9.28 -10.65
N GLN A 42 5.31 7.97 -10.78
CA GLN A 42 4.54 7.16 -11.69
C GLN A 42 4.19 5.82 -11.04
N VAL A 43 3.14 5.19 -11.56
CA VAL A 43 2.73 3.85 -11.18
C VAL A 43 2.50 3.01 -12.43
N LEU A 44 3.03 1.80 -12.44
CA LEU A 44 2.92 0.87 -13.56
C LEU A 44 2.80 -0.56 -13.04
N GLN A 45 2.24 -1.44 -13.86
CA GLN A 45 2.27 -2.89 -13.62
C GLN A 45 3.52 -3.47 -14.30
N ASN A 46 4.31 -4.28 -13.58
CA ASN A 46 5.47 -4.99 -14.13
C ASN A 46 5.60 -6.37 -13.48
N ASP A 47 5.68 -7.44 -14.28
CA ASP A 47 5.83 -8.82 -13.82
C ASP A 47 4.80 -9.25 -12.74
N GLY A 48 3.57 -8.76 -12.85
CA GLY A 48 2.50 -9.02 -11.87
C GLY A 48 2.52 -8.15 -10.62
N ASN A 49 3.51 -7.26 -10.49
CA ASN A 49 3.64 -6.33 -9.37
C ASN A 49 3.19 -4.92 -9.75
N LEU A 50 2.59 -4.22 -8.79
CA LEU A 50 2.42 -2.78 -8.85
C LEU A 50 3.74 -2.11 -8.49
N VAL A 51 4.26 -1.25 -9.38
CA VAL A 51 5.53 -0.56 -9.21
C VAL A 51 5.28 0.93 -9.10
N PHE A 52 5.53 1.48 -7.91
CA PHE A 52 5.47 2.90 -7.60
C PHE A 52 6.90 3.48 -7.53
N THR A 53 7.21 4.41 -8.42
CA THR A 53 8.55 4.99 -8.54
C THR A 53 8.48 6.49 -8.73
N GLY A 54 9.54 7.20 -8.35
CA GLY A 54 9.63 8.63 -8.59
C GLY A 54 10.81 9.26 -7.88
N ASN A 55 10.76 10.58 -7.74
CA ASN A 55 11.71 11.37 -6.98
C ASN A 55 10.95 12.35 -6.07
N VAL A 56 11.22 12.27 -4.77
CA VAL A 56 10.68 13.23 -3.79
C VAL A 56 11.65 14.39 -3.63
N SER A 57 11.14 15.62 -3.73
CA SER A 57 11.89 16.85 -3.50
C SER A 57 11.31 17.63 -2.32
N LEU A 58 12.17 18.15 -1.46
CA LEU A 58 11.77 19.07 -0.37
C LEU A 58 11.72 20.54 -0.83
N ALA A 59 12.06 20.82 -2.09
CA ALA A 59 11.97 22.17 -2.63
C ALA A 59 10.51 22.64 -2.69
N ASN A 60 10.30 23.95 -2.61
CA ASN A 60 8.99 24.61 -2.73
C ASN A 60 7.92 24.08 -1.77
N ASN A 61 8.30 23.78 -0.52
CA ASN A 61 7.41 23.18 0.48
C ASN A 61 6.83 21.81 0.05
N GLY A 62 7.53 21.12 -0.86
CA GLY A 62 7.23 19.75 -1.23
C GLY A 62 7.64 18.74 -0.16
N GLY A 63 7.64 17.48 -0.56
CA GLY A 63 8.11 16.36 0.24
C GLY A 63 7.15 15.17 0.26
N PHE A 64 6.30 14.99 -0.75
CA PHE A 64 5.57 13.75 -0.90
C PHE A 64 5.26 13.35 -2.34
N ALA A 65 5.13 12.04 -2.52
CA ALA A 65 4.51 11.41 -3.68
C ALA A 65 3.55 10.31 -3.19
N SER A 66 2.40 10.19 -3.84
CA SER A 66 1.36 9.24 -3.44
C SER A 66 0.68 8.60 -4.65
N ILE A 67 0.19 7.38 -4.46
CA ILE A 67 -0.70 6.69 -5.37
C ILE A 67 -1.93 6.22 -4.61
N ARG A 68 -3.08 6.21 -5.27
CA ARG A 68 -4.34 5.77 -4.66
C ARG A 68 -5.24 5.09 -5.69
N THR A 69 -6.05 4.16 -5.22
CA THR A 69 -7.08 3.50 -6.01
C THR A 69 -8.40 3.48 -5.24
N PRO A 70 -9.55 3.65 -5.92
CA PRO A 70 -10.83 3.27 -5.36
C PRO A 70 -10.83 1.79 -4.96
N LEU A 71 -11.55 1.47 -3.90
CA LEU A 71 -11.71 0.12 -3.37
C LEU A 71 -13.15 -0.05 -2.89
N ASP A 72 -13.77 -1.21 -3.10
CA ASP A 72 -15.03 -1.53 -2.44
C ASP A 72 -14.93 -2.94 -1.84
N VAL A 73 -14.87 -3.03 -0.52
CA VAL A 73 -14.75 -4.28 0.24
C VAL A 73 -16.07 -4.72 0.88
N LYS A 74 -17.20 -4.17 0.40
CA LYS A 74 -18.54 -4.47 0.92
C LYS A 74 -18.75 -5.97 1.16
N ASN A 75 -19.38 -6.27 2.28
CA ASN A 75 -19.83 -7.60 2.69
C ASN A 75 -18.72 -8.61 3.04
N GLN A 76 -17.47 -8.18 3.19
CA GLN A 76 -16.40 -9.03 3.70
C GLN A 76 -16.20 -8.80 5.21
N ASN A 77 -16.04 -9.88 5.98
CA ASN A 77 -15.61 -9.76 7.37
C ASN A 77 -14.09 -9.63 7.41
N ILE A 78 -13.60 -8.39 7.25
CA ILE A 78 -12.16 -8.11 7.21
C ILE A 78 -11.72 -7.67 8.59
N THR A 79 -10.80 -8.43 9.17
CA THR A 79 -10.14 -8.13 10.45
C THR A 79 -8.71 -7.64 10.23
N LYS A 80 -8.11 -7.94 9.08
CA LYS A 80 -6.72 -7.58 8.78
C LYS A 80 -6.42 -7.38 7.30
N ILE A 81 -5.42 -6.55 7.03
CA ILE A 81 -4.83 -6.36 5.70
C ILE A 81 -3.43 -6.96 5.70
N VAL A 82 -3.12 -7.81 4.73
CA VAL A 82 -1.79 -8.40 4.56
C VAL A 82 -1.17 -7.87 3.28
N LEU A 83 0.01 -7.25 3.41
CA LEU A 83 0.78 -6.74 2.31
C LEU A 83 2.03 -7.59 2.06
N ARG A 84 2.36 -7.72 0.78
CA ARG A 84 3.62 -8.30 0.32
C ARG A 84 4.33 -7.29 -0.55
N VAL A 85 5.39 -6.69 -0.04
CA VAL A 85 6.00 -5.48 -0.62
C VAL A 85 7.52 -5.56 -0.64
N LYS A 86 8.14 -4.86 -1.58
CA LYS A 86 9.59 -4.67 -1.64
C LYS A 86 9.90 -3.19 -1.77
N GLY A 87 10.80 -2.71 -0.93
CA GLY A 87 11.20 -1.31 -0.93
C GLY A 87 12.69 -1.11 -1.15
N ASP A 88 13.10 0.12 -0.96
CA ASP A 88 14.40 0.68 -1.30
C ASP A 88 15.16 1.19 -0.07
N GLY A 89 14.64 0.96 1.14
CA GLY A 89 15.19 1.49 2.39
C GLY A 89 14.39 2.67 2.94
N GLN A 90 13.43 3.19 2.17
CA GLN A 90 12.59 4.32 2.58
C GLN A 90 11.42 3.87 3.45
N THR A 91 10.75 4.84 4.08
CA THR A 91 9.53 4.60 4.86
C THR A 91 8.30 4.97 4.03
N TYR A 92 7.32 4.08 3.99
CA TYR A 92 6.09 4.28 3.25
C TYR A 92 4.89 4.30 4.19
N GLN A 93 3.82 4.93 3.76
CA GLN A 93 2.53 4.91 4.45
C GLN A 93 1.53 4.08 3.66
N LEU A 94 0.84 3.17 4.33
CA LEU A 94 -0.45 2.66 3.88
C LEU A 94 -1.52 3.67 4.31
N ARG A 95 -2.35 4.10 3.35
CA ARG A 95 -3.40 5.10 3.56
C ARG A 95 -4.75 4.52 3.19
N LEU A 96 -5.72 4.65 4.08
CA LEU A 96 -7.10 4.20 3.88
C LEU A 96 -8.06 5.37 4.07
N ARG A 97 -9.09 5.46 3.24
CA ARG A 97 -10.21 6.39 3.43
C ARG A 97 -11.52 5.63 3.41
N THR A 98 -12.45 6.10 4.24
CA THR A 98 -13.83 5.64 4.31
C THR A 98 -14.77 6.62 3.59
N ASN A 99 -16.05 6.28 3.47
CA ASN A 99 -17.08 7.16 2.88
C ASN A 99 -17.06 8.58 3.48
N GLU A 100 -16.87 8.70 4.79
CA GLU A 100 -16.87 9.98 5.52
C GLU A 100 -15.72 10.92 5.13
N TYR A 101 -14.64 10.38 4.54
CA TYR A 101 -13.39 11.11 4.33
C TYR A 101 -12.83 10.99 2.91
N MET A 102 -13.68 10.77 1.89
CA MET A 102 -13.21 10.54 0.51
C MET A 102 -12.19 11.56 0.00
N ASP A 103 -12.33 12.85 0.37
CA ASP A 103 -11.36 13.92 0.07
C ASP A 103 -10.76 14.61 1.32
N GLY A 104 -11.07 14.12 2.51
CA GLY A 104 -10.67 14.69 3.81
C GLY A 104 -9.46 14.02 4.48
N ALA A 105 -9.64 13.58 5.71
CA ALA A 105 -8.65 12.82 6.48
C ALA A 105 -8.39 11.43 5.88
N ALA A 106 -7.27 10.81 6.26
CA ALA A 106 -6.98 9.43 5.94
C ALA A 106 -6.50 8.71 7.20
N TYR A 107 -6.89 7.46 7.33
CA TYR A 107 -6.28 6.53 8.27
C TYR A 107 -4.93 6.12 7.71
N THR A 108 -3.87 6.29 8.49
CA THR A 108 -2.50 6.09 8.03
C THR A 108 -1.72 5.21 8.99
N HIS A 109 -0.92 4.31 8.44
CA HIS A 109 0.11 3.59 9.16
C HIS A 109 1.42 3.65 8.38
N SER A 110 2.53 3.94 9.06
CA SER A 110 3.86 4.04 8.45
C SER A 110 4.67 2.77 8.70
N PHE A 111 5.39 2.29 7.70
CA PHE A 111 6.28 1.13 7.81
C PHE A 111 7.57 1.37 7.03
N SER A 112 8.70 0.94 7.60
CA SER A 112 10.02 1.05 6.96
C SER A 112 10.32 -0.18 6.12
N THR A 113 11.06 0.01 5.03
CA THR A 113 11.51 -1.07 4.15
C THR A 113 13.01 -1.29 4.30
N THR A 114 13.49 -2.50 4.00
CA THR A 114 14.91 -2.76 3.81
C THR A 114 15.18 -2.86 2.31
N LYS A 115 16.27 -2.25 1.85
CA LYS A 115 16.57 -2.13 0.41
C LYS A 115 16.63 -3.50 -0.26
N SER A 116 15.81 -3.66 -1.30
CA SER A 116 15.70 -4.88 -2.10
C SER A 116 15.23 -6.12 -1.34
N GLU A 117 14.70 -5.94 -0.13
CA GLU A 117 14.11 -7.01 0.65
C GLU A 117 12.60 -6.97 0.59
N TRP A 118 12.07 -8.16 0.67
CA TRP A 118 10.70 -8.51 0.42
C TRP A 118 10.05 -8.72 1.80
N LEU A 119 9.11 -7.86 2.17
CA LEU A 119 8.41 -7.87 3.46
C LEU A 119 7.00 -8.45 3.35
N ASN A 120 6.57 -9.13 4.41
CA ASN A 120 5.16 -9.47 4.64
C ASN A 120 4.71 -8.69 5.87
N ILE A 121 3.71 -7.84 5.73
CA ILE A 121 3.26 -6.94 6.79
C ILE A 121 1.76 -7.17 7.00
N GLU A 122 1.38 -7.38 8.26
CA GLU A 122 -0.01 -7.48 8.68
C GLU A 122 -0.42 -6.17 9.37
N PHE A 123 -1.60 -5.65 9.01
CA PHE A 123 -2.18 -4.45 9.61
C PHE A 123 -3.56 -4.77 10.17
N LEU A 124 -3.76 -4.38 11.42
CA LEU A 124 -5.01 -4.42 12.17
C LEU A 124 -5.66 -3.03 12.20
N PRO A 125 -6.97 -2.92 12.46
CA PRO A 125 -7.66 -1.63 12.58
C PRO A 125 -7.00 -0.65 13.54
N GLU A 126 -6.53 -1.14 14.69
CA GLU A 126 -5.88 -0.38 15.76
C GLU A 126 -4.50 0.19 15.39
N ASP A 127 -3.88 -0.31 14.32
CA ASP A 127 -2.59 0.18 13.85
C ASP A 127 -2.70 1.57 13.22
N PHE A 128 -3.90 1.98 12.77
CA PHE A 128 -4.07 3.19 11.99
C PHE A 128 -4.37 4.41 12.84
N GLN A 129 -3.77 5.53 12.44
CA GLN A 129 -4.05 6.85 12.99
C GLN A 129 -4.75 7.73 11.97
N LEU A 130 -5.76 8.49 12.39
CA LEU A 130 -6.46 9.44 11.55
C LEU A 130 -5.66 10.72 11.40
N THR A 131 -5.25 11.04 10.17
CA THR A 131 -4.45 12.23 9.86
C THR A 131 -5.07 13.07 8.76
N PHE A 132 -4.88 14.39 8.83
CA PHE A 132 -5.26 15.33 7.77
C PHE A 132 -4.07 16.22 7.43
N ARG A 133 -3.64 16.19 6.16
CA ARG A 133 -2.47 16.96 5.67
C ARG A 133 -1.23 16.82 6.55
N GLY A 134 -0.92 15.59 6.95
CA GLY A 134 0.24 15.24 7.79
C GLY A 134 0.09 15.55 9.28
N ARG A 135 -1.07 16.05 9.73
CA ARG A 135 -1.34 16.31 11.15
C ARG A 135 -2.23 15.23 11.73
N LEU A 136 -1.92 14.77 12.94
CA LEU A 136 -2.79 13.92 13.73
C LEU A 136 -4.06 14.69 14.11
N LEU A 137 -5.22 14.07 13.99
CA LEU A 137 -6.47 14.65 14.49
C LEU A 137 -6.67 14.34 15.97
N GLU A 138 -7.35 15.21 16.70
CA GLU A 138 -7.64 14.97 18.12
C GLU A 138 -8.56 13.75 18.30
N GLN A 139 -9.57 13.62 17.44
CA GLN A 139 -10.42 12.44 17.40
C GLN A 139 -9.71 11.32 16.63
N GLN A 140 -9.58 10.16 17.29
CA GLN A 140 -8.94 8.96 16.76
C GLN A 140 -9.91 7.77 16.83
N PRO A 141 -11.03 7.79 16.07
CA PRO A 141 -11.87 6.61 15.95
C PRO A 141 -11.08 5.47 15.30
N THR A 142 -11.27 4.24 15.76
CA THR A 142 -10.71 3.06 15.08
C THR A 142 -11.40 2.86 13.73
N ILE A 143 -10.63 2.64 12.66
CA ILE A 143 -11.19 2.39 11.34
C ILE A 143 -11.99 1.08 11.30
N SER A 144 -13.18 1.10 10.70
CA SER A 144 -13.85 -0.13 10.28
C SER A 144 -13.39 -0.49 8.87
N PHE A 145 -12.72 -1.64 8.70
CA PHE A 145 -12.27 -2.06 7.37
C PHE A 145 -13.41 -2.32 6.39
N LYS A 146 -14.63 -2.59 6.87
CA LYS A 146 -15.83 -2.72 6.03
C LYS A 146 -16.21 -1.42 5.31
N GLU A 147 -15.78 -0.29 5.85
CA GLU A 147 -16.11 1.05 5.35
C GLU A 147 -15.04 1.61 4.40
N ILE A 148 -13.96 0.86 4.10
CA ILE A 148 -12.91 1.35 3.22
C ILE A 148 -13.47 1.57 1.80
N LYS A 149 -13.12 2.72 1.24
CA LYS A 149 -13.44 3.15 -0.13
C LYS A 149 -12.24 3.51 -0.98
N GLN A 150 -11.08 3.68 -0.36
CA GLN A 150 -9.85 4.02 -1.04
C GLN A 150 -8.68 3.42 -0.28
N LEU A 151 -7.73 2.89 -1.04
CA LEU A 151 -6.44 2.44 -0.55
C LEU A 151 -5.36 3.19 -1.32
N GLY A 152 -4.28 3.58 -0.64
CA GLY A 152 -3.15 4.23 -1.26
C GLY A 152 -1.83 4.01 -0.55
N PHE A 153 -0.76 4.32 -1.25
CA PHE A 153 0.59 4.37 -0.70
C PHE A 153 1.15 5.78 -0.81
N MET A 154 1.99 6.17 0.13
CA MET A 154 2.65 7.47 0.10
C MET A 154 4.05 7.39 0.69
N ILE A 155 4.99 8.07 0.05
CA ILE A 155 6.29 8.41 0.60
C ILE A 155 6.24 9.88 1.02
N ALA A 156 6.52 10.18 2.30
CA ALA A 156 6.51 11.54 2.87
C ALA A 156 7.38 11.64 4.13
N GLY A 157 7.29 12.72 4.90
CA GLY A 157 7.94 12.81 6.21
C GLY A 157 9.40 13.27 6.15
N LYS A 158 9.69 14.24 5.26
CA LYS A 158 11.02 14.86 5.08
C LYS A 158 12.12 13.93 4.53
N GLN A 159 11.75 12.81 3.93
CA GLN A 159 12.65 12.03 3.07
C GLN A 159 12.65 12.58 1.64
N ALA A 160 13.77 12.46 0.94
CA ALA A 160 13.97 12.99 -0.40
C ALA A 160 14.81 12.03 -1.25
N GLY A 161 14.78 12.22 -2.57
CA GLY A 161 15.52 11.43 -3.54
C GLY A 161 14.65 10.44 -4.29
N GLU A 162 15.31 9.67 -5.17
CA GLU A 162 14.69 8.62 -5.95
C GLU A 162 14.14 7.53 -5.05
N PHE A 163 12.99 6.98 -5.43
CA PHE A 163 12.39 5.87 -4.72
C PHE A 163 11.78 4.83 -5.65
N ARG A 164 11.72 3.59 -5.15
CA ARG A 164 11.07 2.45 -5.77
C ARG A 164 10.40 1.58 -4.71
N PHE A 165 9.11 1.41 -4.88
CA PHE A 165 8.25 0.59 -4.04
C PHE A 165 7.43 -0.36 -4.90
N GLU A 166 7.51 -1.65 -4.60
CA GLU A 166 6.81 -2.70 -5.32
C GLU A 166 5.81 -3.39 -4.40
N VAL A 167 4.62 -3.67 -4.93
CA VAL A 167 3.56 -4.40 -4.25
C VAL A 167 3.23 -5.63 -5.09
N GLU A 168 3.56 -6.80 -4.56
CA GLU A 168 3.20 -8.10 -5.15
C GLU A 168 1.79 -8.50 -4.71
N LYS A 169 1.38 -8.17 -3.48
CA LYS A 169 0.10 -8.60 -2.94
C LYS A 169 -0.52 -7.61 -1.96
N ILE A 170 -1.84 -7.47 -2.07
CA ILE A 170 -2.72 -6.83 -1.09
C ILE A 170 -3.85 -7.82 -0.80
N GLU A 171 -3.94 -8.35 0.42
CA GLU A 171 -5.00 -9.27 0.82
C GLU A 171 -5.83 -8.70 1.97
N PHE A 172 -7.15 -8.91 1.90
CA PHE A 172 -8.08 -8.61 2.98
C PHE A 172 -8.52 -9.94 3.60
N LYS A 173 -8.28 -10.13 4.91
CA LYS A 173 -8.52 -11.40 5.61
C LYS A 173 -9.40 -11.21 6.85
N ASN A 174 -10.03 -12.31 7.26
CA ASN A 174 -10.74 -12.47 8.53
C ASN A 174 -9.85 -13.11 9.59
#